data_AF-A0A811KUJ9-F1
#
_entry.id   AF-A0A811KUJ9-F1
#
_cell.length_a   1.000
_cell.length_b   1.000
_cell.length_c   1.000
_cell.angle_alpha   90.00
_cell.angle_beta   90.00
_cell.angle_gamma   90.00
#
_symmetry.space_group_name_H-M   'P 1'
#
loop_
_entity.id
_entity.type
_entity.pdbx_description
1 polymer ?
#
loop_
_entity_poly.entity_id
_entity_poly.type
_entity_poly.pdbx_seq_one_letter_code
_entity_poly.pdbx_strand_id
1 'polypeptide(L)'
;MRFLLLSILPVLSVEPVIKALWNLNAMAECRLGYTALVYNNYGCWCGVGGAHTPMDPIDDCCRRHDKCYDAAIAEKACPDVPIEYVEDYDWVCNKTIDTRPQPTCTESSNMCKNYMCNCDQMVVDCWSQYSRPSFKVSCTHHDKALAKAFFDAILN
;
A
#
# COMPACT_ATOMS: atom_id res chain seq x y z
N MET A 1 11.71 -43.10 -35.47
CA MET A 1 10.76 -42.11 -34.91
C MET A 1 10.53 -42.40 -33.45
N ARG A 2 11.02 -41.55 -32.54
CA ARG A 2 10.67 -41.57 -31.11
C ARG A 2 10.07 -40.19 -30.82
N PHE A 3 8.74 -40.12 -30.72
CA PHE A 3 8.06 -38.90 -30.29
C PHE A 3 8.22 -38.80 -28.77
N LEU A 4 9.11 -37.91 -28.32
CA LEU A 4 9.19 -37.52 -26.92
C LEU A 4 7.99 -36.60 -26.65
N LEU A 5 6.98 -37.12 -25.95
CA LEU A 5 5.89 -36.30 -25.41
C LEU A 5 6.48 -35.42 -24.29
N LEU A 6 6.70 -34.15 -24.59
CA LEU A 6 6.95 -33.13 -23.58
C LEU A 6 5.68 -32.99 -22.74
N SER A 7 5.69 -33.57 -21.54
CA SER A 7 4.68 -33.32 -20.53
C SER A 7 4.73 -31.84 -20.14
N ILE A 8 3.77 -31.06 -20.63
CA ILE A 8 3.55 -29.69 -20.20
C ILE A 8 3.06 -29.78 -18.75
N LEU A 9 3.95 -29.50 -17.78
CA LEU A 9 3.53 -29.25 -16.41
C LEU A 9 2.59 -28.03 -16.47
N PRO A 10 1.38 -28.09 -15.90
CA PRO A 10 0.57 -26.88 -15.78
C PRO A 10 1.36 -25.91 -14.92
N VAL A 11 1.82 -24.81 -15.53
CA VAL A 11 2.33 -23.67 -14.80
C VAL A 11 1.15 -23.20 -13.95
N LEU A 12 1.23 -23.43 -12.64
CA LEU A 12 0.29 -22.81 -11.71
C LEU A 12 0.58 -21.30 -11.84
N SER A 13 -0.23 -20.60 -12.62
CA SER A 13 -0.21 -19.14 -12.66
C SER A 13 -0.71 -18.68 -11.29
N VAL A 14 0.20 -18.57 -10.32
CA VAL A 14 -0.05 -17.81 -9.10
C VAL A 14 -0.02 -16.35 -9.55
N GLU A 15 -1.14 -15.87 -10.08
CA GLU A 15 -1.35 -14.44 -10.25
C GLU A 15 -1.17 -13.83 -8.85
N PRO A 16 -0.17 -12.94 -8.64
CA PRO A 16 -0.02 -12.26 -7.37
C PRO A 16 -1.28 -11.41 -7.18
N VAL A 17 -2.23 -11.91 -6.41
CA VAL A 17 -3.41 -11.13 -6.05
C VAL A 17 -2.88 -10.04 -5.11
N ILE A 18 -2.91 -8.80 -5.58
CA ILE A 18 -2.46 -7.58 -4.87
C ILE A 18 -3.36 -7.22 -3.69
N LYS A 19 -3.55 -8.18 -2.77
CA LYS A 19 -4.55 -8.13 -1.70
C LYS A 19 -4.26 -7.03 -0.68
N ALA A 20 -3.00 -6.82 -0.29
CA ALA A 20 -2.64 -5.74 0.62
C ALA A 20 -3.05 -4.37 0.05
N LEU A 21 -2.82 -4.15 -1.25
CA LEU A 21 -3.22 -2.92 -1.93
C LEU A 21 -4.75 -2.71 -1.91
N TRP A 22 -5.53 -3.78 -2.11
CA TRP A 22 -6.99 -3.73 -2.00
C TRP A 22 -7.47 -3.51 -0.56
N ASN A 23 -6.78 -4.08 0.43
CA ASN A 23 -7.09 -3.83 1.84
C ASN A 23 -6.86 -2.36 2.21
N LEU A 24 -5.73 -1.75 1.82
CA LEU A 24 -5.50 -0.31 2.01
C LEU A 24 -6.61 0.54 1.35
N ASN A 25 -6.99 0.21 0.11
CA ASN A 25 -8.07 0.92 -0.56
C ASN A 25 -9.39 0.81 0.21
N ALA A 26 -9.74 -0.39 0.67
CA ALA A 26 -10.99 -0.62 1.39
C ALA A 26 -10.98 0.03 2.79
N MET A 27 -9.83 0.10 3.47
CA MET A 27 -9.67 0.90 4.69
C MET A 27 -9.88 2.39 4.44
N ALA A 28 -9.33 2.92 3.35
CA ALA A 28 -9.54 4.31 2.95
C ALA A 28 -11.02 4.58 2.65
N GLU A 29 -11.70 3.68 1.93
CA GLU A 29 -13.14 3.80 1.69
C GLU A 29 -13.95 3.76 2.99
N CYS A 30 -13.59 2.88 3.93
CA CYS A 30 -14.19 2.83 5.27
C CYS A 30 -14.03 4.17 5.99
N ARG A 31 -12.79 4.67 6.13
CA ARG A 31 -12.47 5.82 6.99
C ARG A 31 -12.78 7.17 6.36
N LEU A 32 -12.44 7.33 5.08
CA LEU A 32 -12.44 8.59 4.35
C LEU A 32 -13.69 8.75 3.48
N GLY A 33 -14.35 7.65 3.12
CA GLY A 33 -15.49 7.64 2.19
C GLY A 33 -15.09 7.74 0.72
N TYR A 34 -13.81 7.53 0.39
CA TYR A 34 -13.30 7.50 -0.98
C TYR A 34 -12.02 6.65 -1.08
N THR A 35 -11.68 6.26 -2.30
CA THR A 35 -10.52 5.42 -2.63
C THR A 35 -9.17 6.03 -2.24
N ALA A 36 -8.23 5.18 -1.81
CA ALA A 36 -6.83 5.55 -1.55
C ALA A 36 -6.10 6.07 -2.82
N LEU A 37 -6.60 5.79 -4.03
CA LEU A 37 -6.01 6.24 -5.30
C LEU A 37 -5.90 7.76 -5.44
N VAL A 38 -6.64 8.52 -4.63
CA VAL A 38 -6.50 9.98 -4.51
C VAL A 38 -5.08 10.36 -4.08
N TYR A 39 -4.43 9.56 -3.25
CA TYR A 39 -3.08 9.80 -2.73
C TYR A 39 -1.98 9.19 -3.60
N ASN A 40 -2.29 8.27 -4.52
CA ASN A 40 -1.28 7.72 -5.41
C ASN A 40 -0.63 8.81 -6.28
N ASN A 41 0.69 8.83 -6.40
CA ASN A 41 1.46 9.87 -7.09
C ASN A 41 1.22 11.28 -6.54
N TYR A 42 1.15 11.40 -5.21
CA TYR A 42 1.03 12.67 -4.49
C TYR A 42 2.34 12.96 -3.76
N GLY A 43 2.88 14.16 -3.95
CA GLY A 43 4.13 14.57 -3.31
C GLY A 43 5.31 13.69 -3.71
N CYS A 44 6.28 13.57 -2.80
CA CYS A 44 7.51 12.82 -3.01
C CYS A 44 7.47 11.40 -2.40
N TRP A 45 6.45 11.09 -1.59
CA TRP A 45 6.33 9.82 -0.86
C TRP A 45 5.09 9.02 -1.26
N CYS A 46 3.93 9.63 -1.49
CA CYS A 46 2.73 8.84 -1.79
C CYS A 46 2.79 8.21 -3.20
N GLY A 47 3.07 6.92 -3.28
CA GLY A 47 3.19 6.14 -4.52
C GLY A 47 4.38 5.20 -4.46
N VAL A 48 4.90 4.78 -5.61
CA VAL A 48 6.04 3.84 -5.62
C VAL A 48 7.34 4.49 -5.18
N GLY A 49 8.00 3.84 -4.21
CA GLY A 49 9.18 4.34 -3.52
C GLY A 49 8.90 5.64 -2.77
N GLY A 50 9.93 6.29 -2.27
CA GLY A 50 9.76 7.52 -1.50
C GLY A 50 11.11 8.12 -1.19
N ALA A 51 11.24 9.44 -1.31
CA ALA A 51 12.50 10.13 -1.05
C ALA A 51 12.26 11.62 -0.77
N HIS A 52 13.33 12.29 -0.33
CA HIS A 52 13.35 13.74 -0.11
C HIS A 52 12.45 14.22 1.05
N THR A 53 12.30 15.53 1.16
CA THR A 53 11.44 16.14 2.17
C THR A 53 9.98 16.03 1.74
N PRO A 54 9.05 15.61 2.62
CA PRO A 54 7.63 15.65 2.31
C PRO A 54 7.16 17.03 1.89
N MET A 55 6.35 17.09 0.83
CA MET A 55 5.86 18.36 0.28
C MET A 55 4.87 19.06 1.22
N ASP A 56 4.13 18.29 2.00
CA ASP A 56 3.16 18.75 2.99
C ASP A 56 2.83 17.65 4.02
N PRO A 57 1.91 17.88 4.96
CA PRO A 57 1.57 16.88 5.97
C PRO A 57 0.87 15.61 5.42
N ILE A 58 0.22 15.66 4.26
CA ILE A 58 -0.37 14.48 3.61
C ILE A 58 0.75 13.59 3.06
N ASP A 59 1.73 14.20 2.41
CA ASP A 59 2.93 13.51 1.93
C ASP A 59 3.74 12.93 3.10
N ASP A 60 3.76 13.60 4.26
CA ASP A 60 4.40 13.06 5.48
C ASP A 60 3.67 11.84 6.04
N CYS A 61 2.34 11.72 5.86
CA CYS A 61 1.63 10.48 6.18
C CYS A 61 2.19 9.30 5.37
N CYS A 62 2.42 9.51 4.07
CA CYS A 62 2.98 8.50 3.19
C CYS A 62 4.43 8.17 3.54
N ARG A 63 5.25 9.17 3.88
CA ARG A 63 6.60 8.91 4.40
C ARG A 63 6.60 8.00 5.63
N ARG A 64 5.65 8.19 6.55
CA ARG A 64 5.53 7.34 7.74
C ARG A 64 5.04 5.94 7.38
N HIS A 65 4.16 5.83 6.40
CA HIS A 65 3.67 4.56 5.85
C HIS A 65 4.79 3.73 5.24
N ASP A 66 5.57 4.31 4.32
CA ASP A 66 6.74 3.67 3.70
C ASP A 66 7.73 3.19 4.79
N LYS A 67 8.03 4.05 5.77
CA LYS A 67 8.92 3.69 6.87
C LYS A 67 8.37 2.60 7.79
N CYS A 68 7.05 2.47 7.87
CA CYS A 68 6.40 1.40 8.62
C CYS A 68 6.60 0.06 7.90
N TYR A 69 6.50 0.03 6.57
CA TYR A 69 6.85 -1.16 5.78
C TYR A 69 8.35 -1.48 5.86
N ASP A 70 9.23 -0.49 5.77
CA ASP A 70 10.68 -0.69 5.94
C ASP A 70 10.99 -1.33 7.30
N ALA A 71 10.33 -0.89 8.38
CA ALA A 71 10.50 -1.44 9.71
C ALA A 71 10.07 -2.91 9.78
N ALA A 72 8.97 -3.29 9.13
CA ALA A 72 8.50 -4.68 9.09
C ALA A 72 9.54 -5.63 8.46
N ILE A 73 10.28 -5.16 7.46
CA ILE A 73 11.37 -5.92 6.81
C ILE A 73 12.62 -5.91 7.69
N ALA A 74 13.01 -4.75 8.22
CA ALA A 74 14.20 -4.60 9.06
C ALA A 74 14.13 -5.46 10.33
N GLU A 75 12.93 -5.60 10.90
CA GLU A 75 12.65 -6.45 12.06
C GLU A 75 12.45 -7.93 11.71
N LYS A 76 12.57 -8.28 10.42
CA LYS A 76 12.36 -9.65 9.89
C LYS A 76 10.97 -10.20 10.16
N ALA A 77 9.99 -9.31 10.38
CA ALA A 77 8.59 -9.71 10.47
C ALA A 77 8.05 -10.09 9.08
N CYS A 78 8.47 -9.35 8.06
CA CYS A 78 8.15 -9.62 6.65
C CYS A 78 9.40 -10.00 5.83
N PRO A 79 9.25 -10.80 4.76
CA PRO A 79 10.38 -11.34 4.00
C PRO A 79 11.07 -10.32 3.07
N ASP A 80 10.32 -9.45 2.40
CA ASP A 80 10.86 -8.50 1.40
C ASP A 80 9.81 -7.43 1.01
N VAL A 81 10.22 -6.42 0.26
CA VAL A 81 9.40 -5.27 -0.18
C VAL A 81 8.11 -5.65 -0.91
N PRO A 82 8.06 -6.62 -1.85
CA PRO A 82 6.82 -6.93 -2.59
C PRO A 82 5.63 -7.33 -1.71
N ILE A 83 5.89 -7.71 -0.47
CA ILE A 83 4.88 -8.08 0.53
C ILE A 83 3.86 -6.96 0.78
N GLU A 84 4.27 -5.69 0.62
CA GLU A 84 3.44 -4.51 0.81
C GLU A 84 2.28 -4.43 -0.21
N TYR A 85 2.39 -5.17 -1.32
CA TYR A 85 1.32 -5.24 -2.33
C TYR A 85 0.46 -6.50 -2.20
N VAL A 86 0.98 -7.60 -1.65
CA VAL A 86 0.36 -8.94 -1.77
C VAL A 86 -0.04 -9.61 -0.47
N GLU A 87 0.55 -9.26 0.68
CA GLU A 87 0.24 -9.92 1.95
C GLU A 87 -1.17 -9.61 2.43
N ASP A 88 -2.00 -10.64 2.45
CA ASP A 88 -3.37 -10.53 2.92
C ASP A 88 -3.43 -10.48 4.43
N TYR A 89 -4.23 -9.57 4.98
CA TYR A 89 -4.43 -9.41 6.41
C TYR A 89 -5.90 -9.12 6.72
N ASP A 90 -6.32 -9.48 7.93
CA ASP A 90 -7.72 -9.37 8.35
C ASP A 90 -7.97 -8.06 9.11
N TRP A 91 -9.05 -7.38 8.79
CA TRP A 91 -9.46 -6.13 9.43
C TRP A 91 -10.98 -5.97 9.34
N VAL A 92 -11.53 -5.08 10.19
CA VAL A 92 -12.96 -4.77 10.21
C VAL A 92 -13.18 -3.27 10.12
N CYS A 93 -14.27 -2.87 9.44
CA CYS A 93 -14.73 -1.49 9.44
C CYS A 93 -15.77 -1.30 10.56
N ASN A 94 -15.34 -0.74 11.69
CA ASN A 94 -16.21 -0.44 12.82
C ASN A 94 -17.08 0.78 12.50
N LYS A 95 -18.38 0.53 12.30
CA LYS A 95 -19.39 1.57 12.04
C LYS A 95 -20.22 1.76 13.31
N THR A 96 -20.18 2.96 13.87
CA THR A 96 -21.09 3.35 14.96
C THR A 96 -22.01 4.47 14.47
N ILE A 97 -23.13 4.70 15.15
CA ILE A 97 -24.08 5.75 14.78
C ILE A 97 -23.47 7.14 15.02
N ASP A 98 -22.61 7.28 16.04
CA ASP A 98 -22.15 8.57 16.56
C ASP A 98 -20.72 8.93 16.15
N THR A 99 -19.97 8.02 15.51
CA THR A 99 -18.58 8.25 15.09
C THR A 99 -18.39 8.00 13.60
N ARG A 100 -17.37 8.64 13.03
CA ARG A 100 -16.90 8.23 11.69
C ARG A 100 -16.48 6.75 11.74
N PRO A 101 -16.69 6.00 10.63
CA PRO A 101 -16.22 4.62 10.59
C PRO A 101 -14.71 4.54 10.83
N GLN A 102 -14.30 3.45 11.47
CA GLN A 102 -12.91 3.24 11.86
C GLN A 102 -12.45 1.85 11.39
N PRO A 103 -11.46 1.75 10.49
CA PRO A 103 -10.79 0.49 10.24
C PRO A 103 -10.04 0.04 11.50
N THR A 104 -10.11 -1.24 11.82
CA THR A 104 -9.41 -1.84 12.95
C THR A 104 -8.86 -3.18 12.54
N CYS A 105 -7.55 -3.37 12.75
CA CYS A 105 -6.87 -4.62 12.48
C CYS A 105 -7.36 -5.75 13.36
N THR A 106 -7.48 -6.94 12.78
CA THR A 106 -7.68 -8.18 13.53
C THR A 106 -6.33 -8.78 13.83
N GLU A 107 -6.08 -9.14 15.09
CA GLU A 107 -4.83 -9.76 15.51
C GLU A 107 -4.57 -11.08 14.78
N SER A 108 -3.35 -11.24 14.28
CA SER A 108 -2.85 -12.45 13.66
C SER A 108 -1.68 -13.03 14.44
N SER A 109 -1.49 -14.35 14.36
CA SER A 109 -0.23 -14.98 14.80
C SER A 109 0.93 -14.70 13.84
N ASN A 110 0.65 -14.24 12.61
CA ASN A 110 1.67 -13.82 11.66
C ASN A 110 2.00 -12.34 11.87
N MET A 111 3.23 -12.07 12.31
CA MET A 111 3.70 -10.70 12.56
C MET A 111 3.67 -9.82 11.31
N CYS A 112 3.94 -10.38 10.12
CA CYS A 112 3.89 -9.61 8.88
C CYS A 112 2.49 -9.05 8.62
N LYS A 113 1.44 -9.88 8.81
CA LYS A 113 0.05 -9.46 8.66
C LYS A 113 -0.31 -8.31 9.61
N ASN A 114 0.13 -8.41 10.86
CA ASN A 114 -0.09 -7.35 11.85
C ASN A 114 0.62 -6.05 11.44
N TYR A 115 1.87 -6.14 10.97
CA TYR A 115 2.60 -4.98 10.46
C TYR A 115 1.86 -4.33 9.28
N MET A 116 1.55 -5.09 8.23
CA MET A 116 0.89 -4.56 7.04
C MET A 116 -0.44 -3.89 7.38
N CYS A 117 -1.27 -4.56 8.19
CA CYS A 117 -2.53 -3.99 8.62
C CYS A 117 -2.36 -2.69 9.42
N ASN A 118 -1.46 -2.68 10.42
CA ASN A 118 -1.27 -1.53 11.29
C ASN A 118 -0.68 -0.33 10.53
N CYS A 119 0.23 -0.57 9.59
CA CYS A 119 0.76 0.47 8.71
C CYS A 119 -0.37 1.11 7.87
N ASP A 120 -1.26 0.30 7.31
CA ASP A 120 -2.37 0.76 6.46
C ASP A 120 -3.45 1.49 7.27
N GLN A 121 -3.77 0.99 8.47
CA GLN A 121 -4.66 1.70 9.39
C GLN A 121 -4.06 3.06 9.78
N MET A 122 -2.76 3.11 10.10
CA MET A 122 -2.07 4.34 10.50
C MET A 122 -2.11 5.41 9.39
N VAL A 123 -1.82 5.05 8.14
CA VAL A 123 -1.80 6.05 7.04
C VAL A 123 -3.19 6.58 6.75
N VAL A 124 -4.21 5.71 6.79
CA VAL A 124 -5.61 6.09 6.60
C VAL A 124 -6.12 6.98 7.73
N ASP A 125 -5.73 6.70 8.97
CA ASP A 125 -6.02 7.57 10.11
C ASP A 125 -5.31 8.93 9.99
N CYS A 126 -4.08 8.95 9.50
CA CYS A 126 -3.32 10.17 9.22
C CYS A 126 -4.01 11.03 8.14
N TRP A 127 -4.37 10.44 7.00
CA TRP A 127 -5.11 11.11 5.94
C TRP A 127 -6.45 11.69 6.40
N SER A 128 -7.12 11.03 7.36
CA SER A 128 -8.43 11.47 7.89
C SER A 128 -8.38 12.81 8.63
N GLN A 129 -7.18 13.29 8.99
CA GLN A 129 -6.97 14.58 9.65
C GLN A 129 -6.96 15.77 8.69
N TYR A 130 -6.91 15.52 7.38
CA TYR A 130 -6.82 16.54 6.34
C TYR A 130 -8.03 16.50 5.41
N SER A 131 -8.30 17.63 4.75
CA SER A 131 -9.30 17.66 3.68
C SER A 131 -8.85 16.83 2.49
N ARG A 132 -9.78 16.12 1.83
CA ARG A 132 -9.52 15.42 0.57
C ARG A 132 -8.82 16.36 -0.42
N PRO A 133 -7.64 16.02 -0.95
CA PRO A 133 -6.96 16.84 -1.94
C PRO A 133 -7.82 17.06 -3.19
N SER A 134 -7.91 18.31 -3.65
CA SER A 134 -8.56 18.67 -4.92
C SER A 134 -7.63 18.57 -6.12
N PHE A 135 -6.31 18.56 -5.89
CA PHE A 135 -5.26 18.34 -6.88
C PHE A 135 -4.11 17.54 -6.25
N LYS A 136 -3.32 16.87 -7.09
CA LYS A 136 -2.12 16.14 -6.65
C LYS A 136 -0.91 17.06 -6.68
N VAL A 137 -0.31 17.29 -5.51
CA VAL A 137 0.96 18.01 -5.43
C VAL A 137 2.03 17.14 -6.11
N SER A 138 2.89 17.74 -6.92
CA SER A 138 3.98 17.02 -7.59
C SER A 138 5.27 17.17 -6.79
N CYS A 139 6.06 16.10 -6.70
CA CYS A 139 7.44 16.20 -6.21
C CYS A 139 8.27 17.05 -7.16
N THR A 140 9.07 17.97 -6.62
CA THR A 140 9.92 18.86 -7.43
C THR A 140 11.25 18.23 -7.82
N HIS A 141 11.55 17.02 -7.34
CA HIS A 141 12.81 16.33 -7.58
C HIS A 141 12.77 15.43 -8.83
N HIS A 142 13.76 15.62 -9.72
CA HIS A 142 13.82 14.94 -11.03
C HIS A 142 14.01 13.43 -10.94
N ASP A 143 14.74 12.93 -9.95
CA ASP A 143 14.96 11.50 -9.71
C ASP A 143 13.66 10.77 -9.37
N LYS A 144 12.75 11.40 -8.61
CA LYS A 144 11.41 10.86 -8.34
C LYS A 144 10.55 10.77 -9.61
N ALA A 145 10.65 11.77 -10.50
CA ALA A 145 9.95 11.73 -11.78
C ALA A 145 10.43 10.57 -12.67
N LEU A 146 11.73 10.26 -12.65
CA LEU A 146 12.30 9.11 -13.37
C LEU A 146 11.86 7.77 -12.77
N ALA A 147 11.89 7.63 -11.45
CA ALA A 147 11.42 6.42 -10.77
C ALA A 147 9.95 6.14 -11.07
N LYS A 148 9.10 7.19 -11.04
CA LYS A 148 7.70 7.11 -11.44
C LYS A 148 7.56 6.64 -12.90
N ALA A 149 8.26 7.28 -13.84
CA ALA A 149 8.18 6.94 -15.26
C ALA A 149 8.64 5.51 -15.56
N PHE A 150 9.66 5.02 -14.84
CA PHE A 150 10.13 3.65 -14.94
C PHE A 150 9.07 2.65 -14.47
N PHE A 151 8.46 2.89 -13.30
CA PHE A 151 7.41 2.02 -12.78
C PHE A 151 6.16 1.99 -13.67
N ASP A 152 5.71 3.16 -14.17
CA ASP A 152 4.59 3.28 -15.10
C ASP A 152 4.83 2.50 -16.41
N ALA A 153 6.09 2.36 -16.84
CA ALA A 153 6.47 1.62 -18.05
C ALA A 153 6.60 0.10 -17.84
N ILE A 154 6.63 -0.37 -16.59
CA ILE A 154 6.67 -1.80 -16.25
C ILE A 154 5.26 -2.37 -16.08
N LEU A 155 4.30 -1.55 -15.64
CA LEU A 155 2.93 -1.96 -15.41
C LEU A 155 1.97 -1.73 -16.60
N ASN A 156 2.46 -1.20 -17.73
CA ASN A 156 1.75 -1.10 -19.02
C ASN A 156 2.46 -1.92 -20.09
#